data_AF-A0A1E1WSS9-F1
#
_entry.id   AF-A0A1E1WSS9-F1
#
_cell.length_a   1.000
_cell.length_b   1.000
_cell.length_c   1.000
_cell.angle_alpha   90.00
_cell.angle_beta   90.00
_cell.angle_gamma   90.00
#
_symmetry.space_group_name_H-M   'P 1'
#
loop_
_entity.id
_entity.type
_entity.pdbx_description
1 polymer ?
#
loop_
_entity_poly.entity_id
_entity_poly.type
_entity_poly.pdbx_seq_one_letter_code
_entity_poly.pdbx_strand_id
1 'polypeptide(L)'
;FVSDAVMDFAFAIRDMHAAVCGGHSGLCHAMKPVSGTDLLRYLRKVNFTGLSRDKFQFDSNGDGPARYNILHFKQIERGTYRWLNVGQYLDGELQLDVDNIQFKLESPRPPESVCSAECELGQAKQYVEGESCCW
;
A
#
# COMPACT_ATOMS: atom_id res chain seq x y z
N PHE A 1 -4.73 -9.76 -4.12
CA PHE A 1 -6.11 -9.25 -4.00
C PHE A 1 -7.17 -10.34 -4.14
N VAL A 2 -7.43 -10.93 -5.32
CA VAL A 2 -8.48 -11.98 -5.43
C VAL A 2 -8.16 -13.20 -4.56
N SER A 3 -6.90 -13.64 -4.56
CA SER A 3 -6.42 -14.70 -3.66
C SER A 3 -6.64 -14.37 -2.20
N ASP A 4 -6.35 -13.13 -1.80
CA ASP A 4 -6.39 -12.70 -0.41
C ASP A 4 -7.84 -12.62 0.06
N ALA A 5 -8.76 -12.12 -0.77
CA ALA A 5 -10.19 -12.12 -0.48
C ALA A 5 -10.74 -13.53 -0.22
N VAL A 6 -10.31 -14.54 -0.99
CA VAL A 6 -10.70 -15.94 -0.73
C VAL A 6 -10.08 -16.46 0.57
N MET A 7 -8.82 -16.11 0.83
CA MET A 7 -8.11 -16.47 2.05
C MET A 7 -8.74 -15.83 3.29
N ASP A 8 -9.23 -14.59 3.21
CA ASP A 8 -9.94 -13.91 4.30
C ASP A 8 -11.11 -14.78 4.80
N PHE A 9 -11.95 -15.24 3.87
CA PHE A 9 -13.06 -16.12 4.20
C PHE A 9 -12.57 -17.48 4.72
N ALA A 10 -11.54 -18.07 4.10
CA ALA A 10 -11.00 -19.34 4.55
C ALA A 10 -10.48 -19.29 6.00
N PHE A 11 -9.73 -18.24 6.35
CA PHE A 11 -9.21 -18.02 7.70
C PHE A 11 -10.34 -17.70 8.69
N ALA A 12 -11.29 -16.84 8.33
CA ALA A 12 -12.43 -16.53 9.17
C ALA A 12 -13.30 -17.77 9.46
N ILE A 13 -13.58 -18.59 8.45
CA ILE A 13 -14.35 -19.83 8.59
C ILE A 13 -13.58 -20.85 9.44
N ARG A 14 -12.27 -20.99 9.22
CA ARG A 14 -11.40 -21.85 10.04
C ARG A 14 -11.45 -21.44 11.51
N ASP A 15 -11.29 -20.16 11.80
CA ASP A 15 -11.24 -19.65 13.17
C ASP A 15 -12.61 -19.75 13.86
N MET A 16 -13.69 -19.48 13.12
CA MET A 16 -15.05 -19.72 13.58
C MET A 16 -15.27 -21.21 13.88
N HIS A 17 -14.89 -22.10 12.96
CA HIS A 17 -15.05 -23.55 13.11
C HIS A 17 -14.28 -24.07 14.32
N ALA A 18 -13.03 -23.63 14.51
CA ALA A 18 -12.25 -23.97 15.68
C ALA A 18 -12.95 -23.53 16.98
N ALA A 19 -13.54 -22.33 17.00
CA ALA A 19 -14.22 -21.78 18.17
C ALA A 19 -15.55 -22.48 18.50
N VAL A 20 -16.38 -22.81 17.50
CA VAL A 20 -17.75 -23.33 17.74
C VAL A 20 -17.92 -24.83 17.51
N CYS A 21 -17.02 -25.46 16.74
CA CYS A 21 -17.04 -26.90 16.44
C CYS A 21 -15.85 -27.66 17.05
N GLY A 22 -14.89 -27.00 17.70
CA GLY A 22 -13.80 -27.66 18.42
C GLY A 22 -12.89 -28.53 17.53
N GLY A 23 -12.80 -28.25 16.23
CA GLY A 23 -11.97 -29.01 15.29
C GLY A 23 -12.58 -30.32 14.78
N HIS A 24 -13.85 -30.60 15.05
CA HIS A 24 -14.55 -31.76 14.46
C HIS A 24 -14.57 -31.71 12.93
N SER A 25 -14.42 -32.87 12.26
CA SER A 25 -14.50 -32.92 10.80
C SER A 25 -15.90 -32.53 10.29
N GLY A 26 -15.92 -31.64 9.29
CA GLY A 26 -17.16 -31.10 8.72
C GLY A 26 -17.82 -30.02 9.59
N LEU A 27 -19.03 -29.62 9.20
CA LEU A 27 -19.79 -28.56 9.87
C LEU A 27 -20.66 -29.11 11.02
N CYS A 28 -20.50 -28.55 12.21
CA CYS A 28 -21.35 -28.82 13.37
C CYS A 28 -22.68 -28.04 13.33
N HIS A 29 -23.59 -28.32 14.27
CA HIS A 29 -24.91 -27.68 14.32
C HIS A 29 -24.84 -26.15 14.46
N ALA A 30 -23.82 -25.63 15.16
CA ALA A 30 -23.62 -24.19 15.33
C ALA A 30 -23.27 -23.44 14.02
N MET A 31 -22.89 -24.17 12.96
CA MET A 31 -22.60 -23.60 11.63
C MET A 31 -23.64 -24.03 10.58
N LYS A 32 -24.82 -24.51 10.99
CA LYS A 32 -25.90 -24.98 10.11
C LYS A 32 -27.25 -24.34 10.50
N PRO A 33 -27.59 -23.15 9.98
CA PRO A 33 -26.81 -22.29 9.08
C PRO A 33 -25.79 -21.41 9.83
N VAL A 34 -24.81 -20.87 9.10
CA VAL A 34 -23.90 -19.84 9.64
C VAL A 34 -24.62 -18.50 9.71
N SER A 35 -24.50 -17.81 10.85
CA SER A 35 -24.91 -16.41 11.00
C SER A 35 -23.89 -15.49 10.34
N GLY A 36 -24.33 -14.66 9.39
CA GLY A 36 -23.48 -13.68 8.73
C GLY A 36 -22.89 -12.65 9.71
N THR A 37 -23.65 -12.25 10.73
CA THR A 37 -23.17 -11.36 11.79
C THR A 37 -22.06 -12.01 12.61
N ASP A 38 -22.15 -13.32 12.87
CA ASP A 38 -21.11 -14.04 13.60
C ASP A 38 -19.85 -14.17 12.75
N LEU A 39 -20.00 -14.58 11.49
CA LEU A 39 -18.88 -14.68 10.54
C LEU A 39 -18.16 -13.35 10.36
N LEU A 40 -18.89 -12.22 10.30
CA LEU A 40 -18.30 -10.89 10.20
C LEU A 40 -17.37 -10.57 11.38
N ARG A 41 -17.66 -11.07 12.60
CA ARG A 41 -16.77 -10.87 13.75
C ARG A 41 -15.44 -11.62 13.60
N TYR A 42 -15.43 -12.75 12.91
CA TYR A 42 -14.20 -13.49 12.59
C TYR A 42 -13.46 -12.86 11.42
N LEU A 43 -14.18 -12.44 10.37
CA LEU A 43 -13.61 -11.71 9.23
C LEU A 43 -12.84 -10.47 9.69
N ARG A 44 -13.41 -9.64 10.57
CA ARG A 44 -12.74 -8.44 11.10
C ARG A 44 -11.46 -8.70 11.91
N LYS A 45 -11.17 -9.96 12.26
CA LYS A 45 -10.03 -10.35 13.10
C LYS A 45 -9.01 -11.21 12.35
N VAL A 46 -9.22 -11.46 11.06
CA VAL A 46 -8.28 -12.29 10.29
C VAL A 46 -6.90 -11.64 10.27
N ASN A 47 -5.90 -12.46 10.47
CA ASN A 47 -4.50 -12.08 10.34
C ASN A 47 -3.75 -13.27 9.76
N PHE A 48 -3.22 -13.12 8.55
CA PHE A 48 -2.52 -14.19 7.86
C PHE A 48 -1.45 -13.66 6.91
N THR A 49 -0.63 -14.56 6.39
CA THR A 49 0.30 -14.26 5.30
C THR A 49 -0.29 -14.82 4.00
N GLY A 50 -0.59 -13.93 3.04
CA GLY A 50 -1.14 -14.29 1.75
C GLY A 50 -0.14 -15.01 0.84
N LEU A 51 -0.60 -15.42 -0.33
CA LEU A 51 0.22 -16.19 -1.29
C LEU A 51 1.42 -15.37 -1.82
N SER A 52 1.27 -14.05 -1.91
CA SER A 52 2.34 -13.12 -2.26
C SER A 52 3.37 -12.91 -1.15
N ARG A 53 3.24 -13.60 -0.01
CA ARG A 53 4.01 -13.43 1.24
C ARG A 53 3.73 -12.12 1.99
N ASP A 54 2.73 -11.39 1.54
CA ASP A 54 2.22 -10.19 2.17
C ASP A 54 1.37 -10.54 3.41
N LYS A 55 1.59 -9.85 4.54
CA LYS A 55 0.71 -9.99 5.71
C LYS A 55 -0.64 -9.35 5.44
N PHE A 56 -1.77 -9.92 5.81
CA PHE A 56 -3.08 -9.29 5.60
C PHE A 56 -3.80 -9.19 6.94
N GLN A 57 -4.37 -8.02 7.21
CA GLN A 57 -5.26 -7.76 8.32
C GLN A 57 -6.16 -6.57 7.96
N PHE A 58 -7.38 -6.56 8.45
CA PHE A 58 -8.26 -5.40 8.33
C PHE A 58 -7.88 -4.31 9.34
N ASP A 59 -8.08 -3.06 8.97
CA ASP A 59 -8.08 -1.94 9.90
C ASP A 59 -9.40 -1.86 10.71
N SER A 60 -9.54 -0.81 11.53
CA SER A 60 -10.75 -0.60 12.34
C SER A 60 -12.02 -0.36 11.52
N ASN A 61 -11.90 0.12 10.29
CA ASN A 61 -13.01 0.41 9.37
C ASN A 61 -13.40 -0.82 8.54
N GLY A 62 -12.52 -1.83 8.47
CA GLY A 62 -12.69 -3.02 7.63
C GLY A 62 -11.99 -2.91 6.28
N ASP A 63 -11.07 -1.97 6.13
CA ASP A 63 -10.25 -1.82 4.94
C ASP A 63 -8.99 -2.71 5.06
N GLY A 64 -8.57 -3.28 3.93
CA GLY A 64 -7.29 -4.01 3.86
C GLY A 64 -6.10 -3.05 4.00
N PRO A 65 -4.88 -3.58 4.24
CA PRO A 65 -3.71 -2.74 4.43
C PRO A 65 -3.38 -1.95 3.16
N ALA A 66 -3.00 -0.68 3.31
CA ALA A 66 -2.66 0.21 2.20
C ALA A 66 -1.25 -0.12 1.69
N ARG A 67 -1.18 -0.74 0.51
CA ARG A 67 0.08 -1.22 -0.08
C ARG A 67 0.19 -0.88 -1.53
N TYR A 68 1.26 -0.19 -1.88
CA TYR A 68 1.52 0.22 -3.25
C TYR A 68 2.98 0.01 -3.60
N ASN A 69 3.21 -0.50 -4.80
CA ASN A 69 4.53 -0.41 -5.43
C ASN A 69 4.66 0.96 -6.08
N ILE A 70 5.78 1.63 -5.87
CA ILE A 70 6.12 2.87 -6.56
C ILE A 70 6.89 2.49 -7.82
N LEU A 71 6.23 2.66 -8.97
CA LEU A 71 6.81 2.36 -10.26
C LEU A 71 7.34 3.62 -10.93
N HIS A 72 8.54 3.54 -11.47
CA HIS A 72 9.16 4.61 -12.25
C HIS A 72 9.32 4.16 -13.70
N PHE A 73 8.67 4.87 -14.62
CA PHE A 73 8.87 4.66 -16.05
C PHE A 73 10.04 5.52 -16.50
N LYS A 74 11.19 4.88 -16.70
CA LYS A 74 12.41 5.60 -17.09
C LYS A 74 13.12 4.98 -18.28
N GLN A 75 13.90 5.83 -18.93
CA GLN A 75 14.83 5.43 -19.96
C GLN A 75 16.04 4.79 -19.29
N ILE A 76 16.30 3.52 -19.59
CA ILE A 76 17.46 2.79 -19.06
C ILE A 76 18.66 2.83 -20.01
N GLU A 77 18.38 3.01 -21.30
CA GLU A 77 19.32 3.06 -22.41
C GLU A 77 18.71 3.98 -23.48
N ARG A 78 19.53 4.57 -24.35
CA ARG A 78 19.03 5.52 -25.37
C ARG A 78 17.89 4.91 -26.19
N GLY A 79 16.70 5.51 -26.07
CA GLY A 79 15.46 5.09 -26.75
C GLY A 79 14.72 3.90 -26.13
N THR A 80 15.22 3.30 -25.04
CA THR A 80 14.61 2.14 -24.38
C THR A 80 14.09 2.50 -22.99
N TYR A 81 12.80 2.26 -22.76
CA TYR A 81 12.11 2.59 -21.52
C TYR A 81 11.58 1.34 -20.83
N ARG A 82 11.61 1.34 -19.49
CA ARG A 82 11.04 0.25 -18.68
C ARG A 82 10.34 0.81 -17.46
N TRP A 83 9.31 0.09 -17.03
CA TRP A 83 8.73 0.24 -15.70
C TRP A 83 9.62 -0.50 -14.70
N LEU A 84 10.15 0.23 -13.73
CA LEU A 84 10.96 -0.34 -12.67
C LEU A 84 10.30 -0.03 -11.33
N ASN A 85 10.28 -1.02 -10.44
CA ASN A 85 9.91 -0.76 -9.05
C ASN A 85 11.07 -0.01 -8.38
N VAL A 86 10.79 1.18 -7.85
CA VAL A 86 11.76 2.05 -7.16
C VAL A 86 11.37 2.27 -5.70
N GLY A 87 10.39 1.54 -5.19
CA GLY A 87 9.98 1.68 -3.80
C GLY A 87 8.61 1.13 -3.51
N GLN A 88 8.19 1.32 -2.28
CA GLN A 88 6.90 0.86 -1.79
C GLN A 88 6.33 1.85 -0.78
N TYR A 89 5.01 1.89 -0.73
CA TYR A 89 4.27 2.55 0.33
C TYR A 89 3.54 1.48 1.12
N LEU A 90 3.80 1.44 2.43
CA LEU A 90 3.21 0.47 3.34
C LEU A 90 2.75 1.19 4.60
N ASP A 91 1.44 1.16 4.87
CA ASP A 91 0.84 1.57 6.15
C ASP A 91 1.30 2.96 6.65
N GLY A 92 1.42 3.95 5.76
CA GLY A 92 1.84 5.31 6.11
C GLY A 92 3.31 5.62 5.83
N GLU A 93 4.13 4.59 5.59
CA GLU A 93 5.56 4.73 5.36
C GLU A 93 5.90 4.61 3.88
N LEU A 94 6.57 5.64 3.35
CA LEU A 94 7.13 5.65 2.01
C LEU A 94 8.61 5.22 2.06
N GLN A 95 8.93 4.17 1.35
CA GLN A 95 10.29 3.69 1.15
C GLN A 95 10.65 3.84 -0.33
N LEU A 96 11.63 4.67 -0.64
CA LEU A 96 12.10 4.90 -2.01
C LEU A 96 13.58 4.57 -2.12
N ASP A 97 13.93 3.88 -3.19
CA ASP A 97 15.29 3.75 -3.67
C ASP A 97 15.62 4.94 -4.57
N VAL A 98 16.09 6.01 -3.94
CA VAL A 98 16.39 7.29 -4.60
C VAL A 98 17.49 7.12 -5.66
N ASP A 99 18.45 6.22 -5.43
CA ASP A 99 19.54 5.94 -6.37
C ASP A 99 19.01 5.29 -7.66
N ASN A 100 17.91 4.55 -7.57
CA ASN A 100 17.21 3.99 -8.73
C ASN A 100 16.21 4.96 -9.39
N ILE A 101 15.98 6.15 -8.85
CA ILE A 101 15.17 7.18 -9.51
C ILE A 101 16.05 7.96 -10.48
N GLN A 102 15.60 8.08 -11.73
CA GLN A 102 16.34 8.80 -12.78
C GLN A 102 15.37 9.43 -13.77
N PHE A 103 15.38 10.75 -13.85
CA PHE A 103 14.49 11.48 -14.76
C PHE A 103 15.09 11.64 -16.16
N LYS A 104 16.42 11.78 -16.24
CA LYS A 104 17.16 11.90 -17.51
C LYS A 104 18.34 10.93 -17.50
N LEU A 105 18.62 10.31 -18.65
CA LEU A 105 19.69 9.31 -18.79
C LEU A 105 21.06 9.86 -18.34
N GLU A 106 21.36 11.11 -18.71
CA GLU A 106 22.65 11.78 -18.44
C GLU A 106 22.62 12.71 -17.21
N SER A 107 21.47 12.80 -16.53
CA SER A 107 21.30 13.63 -15.33
C SER A 107 20.41 12.90 -14.33
N PRO A 108 21.01 12.16 -13.38
CA PRO A 108 20.26 11.39 -12.39
C PRO A 108 19.53 12.27 -11.37
N ARG A 109 19.93 13.54 -11.23
CA ARG A 109 19.28 14.47 -10.30
C ARG A 109 17.80 14.70 -10.67
N PRO A 110 16.88 14.66 -9.69
CA PRO A 110 15.49 15.05 -9.89
C PRO A 110 15.38 16.48 -10.44
N PRO A 111 14.36 16.77 -11.27
CA PRO A 111 14.06 18.14 -11.67
C PRO A 111 13.60 18.95 -10.45
N GLU A 112 14.00 20.22 -10.41
CA GLU A 112 13.46 21.15 -9.44
C GLU A 112 12.01 21.49 -9.80
N SER A 113 11.14 21.54 -8.79
CA SER A 113 9.73 21.89 -8.93
C SER A 113 9.40 22.99 -7.91
N VAL A 114 9.97 24.17 -8.15
CA VAL A 114 9.79 25.37 -7.31
C VAL A 114 9.21 26.51 -8.15
N CYS A 115 8.38 27.36 -7.54
CA CYS A 115 7.82 28.54 -8.21
C CYS A 115 8.88 29.64 -8.36
N SER A 116 9.54 29.98 -7.25
CA SER A 116 10.65 30.91 -7.19
C SER A 116 11.89 30.19 -6.67
N ALA A 117 13.05 30.47 -7.28
CA ALA A 117 14.32 29.97 -6.78
C ALA A 117 14.69 30.65 -5.44
N GLU A 118 15.53 30.00 -4.65
CA GLU A 118 16.05 30.60 -3.41
C GLU A 118 16.88 31.85 -3.72
N CYS A 119 16.71 32.89 -2.91
CA CYS A 119 17.43 34.15 -3.06
C CYS A 119 18.92 33.97 -2.77
N GLU A 120 19.77 34.54 -3.62
CA GLU A 120 21.20 34.59 -3.36
C GLU A 120 21.54 35.64 -2.30
N LEU A 121 22.77 35.58 -1.79
CA LEU A 121 23.30 36.57 -0.85
C LEU A 121 23.18 38.00 -1.43
N GLY A 122 22.46 38.87 -0.72
CA GLY A 122 22.19 40.25 -1.15
C GLY A 122 20.83 40.45 -1.85
N GLN A 123 20.05 39.38 -2.04
CA GLN A 123 18.67 39.44 -2.52
C GLN A 123 17.68 39.23 -1.36
N ALA A 124 16.42 39.64 -1.58
CA ALA A 124 15.33 39.44 -0.63
C ALA A 124 14.08 38.92 -1.35
N LYS A 125 13.31 38.07 -0.66
CA LYS A 125 12.05 37.49 -1.16
C LYS A 125 10.97 38.57 -1.24
N GLN A 126 10.21 38.64 -2.34
CA GLN A 126 9.05 39.51 -2.50
C GLN A 126 7.81 38.68 -2.87
N TYR A 127 7.01 38.34 -1.87
CA TYR A 127 5.80 37.54 -2.04
C TYR A 127 4.84 38.11 -3.07
N VAL A 128 4.39 37.23 -3.96
CA VAL A 128 3.32 37.53 -4.92
C VAL A 128 1.99 37.45 -4.19
N GLU A 129 1.19 38.51 -4.27
CA GLU A 129 -0.09 38.59 -3.57
C GLU A 129 -1.05 37.48 -4.04
N GLY A 130 -1.58 36.70 -3.09
CA GLY A 130 -2.47 35.57 -3.37
C GLY A 130 -1.76 34.23 -3.58
N GLU A 131 -0.42 34.21 -3.69
CA GLU A 131 0.36 32.98 -3.87
C GLU A 131 1.10 32.59 -2.58
N SER A 132 1.18 31.28 -2.31
CA SER A 132 1.74 30.76 -1.05
C SER A 132 3.21 30.32 -1.15
N CYS A 133 3.69 29.98 -2.36
CA CYS A 133 5.03 29.45 -2.61
C CYS A 133 5.86 30.29 -3.60
N CYS A 134 5.30 31.39 -4.09
CA CYS A 134 5.93 32.28 -5.05
C CYS A 134 6.34 33.59 -4.36
N TRP A 135 7.61 33.95 -4.50
CA TRP A 135 8.23 35.16 -3.94
C TRP A 135 9.19 35.83 -4.91
#